data_AF-A0A1G9E3Z5-F1
#
_entry.id   AF-A0A1G9E3Z5-F1
#
_cell.length_a   1.000
_cell.length_b   1.000
_cell.length_c   1.000
_cell.angle_alpha   90.00
_cell.angle_beta   90.00
_cell.angle_gamma   90.00
#
_symmetry.space_group_name_H-M   'P 1'
#
loop_
_entity.id
_entity.type
_entity.pdbx_description
1 polymer ?
#
loop_
_entity_poly.entity_id
_entity_poly.type
_entity_poly.pdbx_seq_one_letter_code
_entity_poly.pdbx_strand_id
1 'polypeptide(L)'
;MLGRVQKRQATLRHPVAQRGSVLIESMVAVVIFSMGVLALIGLQTAMLKNSSDNRYRAEAQLIAQTQLANMMASGSDAATYVSQVDRSRIQAQLPNGSLTFSAITNSMITVTVGWQVPGGNPHQVSASSYLFDVMP
;
A
#
# COMPACT_ATOMS: atom_id res chain seq x y z
N MET A 1 -27.97 -91.59 0.91
CA MET A 1 -27.96 -90.27 1.57
C MET A 1 -26.98 -89.37 0.82
N LEU A 2 -27.47 -88.54 -0.12
CA LEU A 2 -26.65 -87.60 -0.90
C LEU A 2 -26.68 -86.20 -0.26
N GLY A 3 -25.57 -85.77 0.32
CA GLY A 3 -25.36 -84.39 0.77
C GLY A 3 -24.63 -83.58 -0.31
N ARG A 4 -25.27 -82.52 -0.81
CA ARG A 4 -24.80 -81.69 -1.92
C ARG A 4 -23.52 -80.92 -1.56
N VAL A 5 -22.52 -80.97 -2.44
CA VAL A 5 -21.31 -80.13 -2.37
C VAL A 5 -21.66 -78.72 -2.86
N GLN A 6 -21.63 -77.76 -1.94
CA GLN A 6 -21.88 -76.34 -2.22
C GLN A 6 -20.59 -75.70 -2.73
N LYS A 7 -20.47 -75.56 -4.06
CA LYS A 7 -19.36 -74.87 -4.70
C LYS A 7 -19.32 -73.41 -4.23
N ARG A 8 -18.33 -73.07 -3.40
CA ARG A 8 -18.02 -71.68 -3.03
C ARG A 8 -17.61 -70.94 -4.29
N GLN A 9 -18.44 -70.01 -4.75
CA GLN A 9 -18.05 -69.11 -5.83
C GLN A 9 -17.07 -68.08 -5.27
N ALA A 10 -15.79 -68.25 -5.61
CA ALA A 10 -14.79 -67.21 -5.39
C ALA A 10 -15.05 -66.09 -6.39
N THR A 11 -15.45 -64.92 -5.91
CA THR A 11 -15.59 -63.72 -6.72
C THR A 11 -14.20 -63.22 -7.11
N LEU A 12 -13.80 -63.46 -8.36
CA LEU A 12 -12.55 -62.94 -8.94
C LEU A 12 -12.65 -61.41 -9.02
N ARG A 13 -12.07 -60.70 -8.04
CA ARG A 13 -11.84 -59.27 -8.15
C ARG A 13 -10.80 -59.02 -9.24
N HIS A 14 -11.22 -58.39 -10.32
CA HIS A 14 -10.30 -57.94 -11.36
C HIS A 14 -9.44 -56.80 -10.80
N PRO A 15 -8.11 -56.93 -10.77
CA PRO A 15 -7.25 -55.80 -10.43
C PRO A 15 -7.40 -54.74 -11.53
N VAL A 16 -7.82 -53.54 -11.14
CA VAL A 16 -7.91 -52.40 -12.05
C VAL A 16 -6.48 -52.04 -12.44
N ALA A 17 -6.13 -52.22 -13.71
CA ALA A 17 -4.82 -51.86 -14.23
C ALA A 17 -4.62 -50.34 -14.12
N GLN A 18 -3.67 -49.92 -13.27
CA GLN A 18 -3.28 -48.52 -13.10
C GLN A 18 -2.60 -48.03 -14.38
N ARG A 19 -3.32 -47.28 -15.21
CA ARG A 19 -2.77 -46.71 -16.43
C ARG A 19 -1.95 -45.47 -16.08
N GLY A 20 -0.63 -45.59 -16.22
CA GLY A 20 0.34 -44.54 -15.91
C GLY A 20 0.07 -43.24 -16.66
N SER A 21 -0.44 -42.25 -15.92
CA SER A 21 -0.53 -40.84 -16.35
C SER A 21 0.00 -39.87 -15.27
N VAL A 22 0.54 -40.40 -14.16
CA VAL A 22 0.99 -39.65 -12.98
C VAL A 22 2.02 -38.55 -13.31
N LEU A 23 2.93 -38.82 -14.26
CA LEU A 23 3.90 -37.82 -14.70
C LEU A 23 3.22 -36.62 -15.38
N ILE A 24 2.25 -36.88 -16.25
CA ILE A 24 1.53 -35.81 -16.95
C ILE A 24 0.60 -35.06 -15.98
N GLU A 25 -0.06 -35.79 -15.08
CA GLU A 25 -0.92 -35.20 -14.05
C GLU A 25 -0.14 -34.25 -13.12
N SER A 26 1.04 -34.68 -12.67
CA SER A 26 1.93 -33.84 -11.85
C SER A 26 2.49 -32.64 -12.63
N MET A 27 2.87 -32.80 -13.89
CA MET A 27 3.33 -31.67 -14.71
C MET A 27 2.22 -30.64 -14.94
N VAL A 28 0.99 -31.09 -15.22
CA VAL A 28 -0.17 -30.20 -15.36
C VAL A 28 -0.48 -29.52 -14.02
N ALA A 29 -0.44 -30.25 -12.91
CA ALA A 29 -0.64 -29.68 -11.57
C ALA A 29 0.40 -28.61 -11.24
N VAL A 30 1.68 -28.85 -11.53
CA VAL A 30 2.77 -27.88 -11.32
C VAL A 30 2.55 -26.63 -12.19
N VAL A 31 2.17 -26.78 -13.46
CA VAL A 31 1.92 -25.63 -14.36
C VAL A 31 0.76 -24.77 -13.84
N ILE A 32 -0.36 -25.38 -13.50
CA ILE A 32 -1.54 -24.66 -12.96
C ILE A 32 -1.17 -23.99 -11.63
N PHE A 33 -0.45 -24.70 -10.76
CA PHE A 33 0.01 -24.15 -9.49
C PHE A 33 0.96 -22.97 -9.67
N SER A 34 1.94 -23.07 -10.57
CA SER A 34 2.87 -21.97 -10.90
C SER A 34 2.13 -20.75 -11.46
N MET A 35 1.12 -20.94 -12.31
CA MET A 35 0.26 -19.84 -12.76
C MET A 35 -0.48 -19.18 -11.60
N GLY A 36 -0.98 -19.96 -10.64
CA GLY A 36 -1.62 -19.46 -9.43
C GLY A 36 -0.67 -18.60 -8.57
N VAL A 37 0.58 -19.05 -8.38
CA VAL A 37 1.59 -18.30 -7.63
C VAL A 37 1.95 -16.98 -8.33
N LEU A 38 2.11 -16.98 -9.66
CA LEU A 38 2.36 -15.75 -10.43
C LEU A 38 1.21 -14.75 -10.30
N ALA A 39 -0.04 -15.21 -10.37
CA ALA A 39 -1.21 -14.36 -10.18
C ALA A 39 -1.21 -13.70 -8.78
N LEU A 40 -0.90 -14.48 -7.73
CA LEU A 40 -0.80 -13.96 -6.36
C LEU A 40 0.35 -12.95 -6.19
N ILE A 41 1.50 -13.17 -6.82
CA ILE A 41 2.61 -12.20 -6.81
C ILE A 41 2.20 -10.90 -7.52
N GLY A 42 1.48 -11.00 -8.65
CA GLY A 42 0.93 -9.84 -9.35
C GLY A 42 0.02 -8.99 -8.45
N LEU A 43 -0.88 -9.63 -7.69
CA LEU A 43 -1.72 -8.92 -6.72
C LEU A 43 -0.90 -8.31 -5.57
N GLN A 44 0.07 -9.05 -5.04
CA GLN A 44 0.95 -8.56 -3.97
C GLN A 44 1.75 -7.33 -4.39
N THR A 45 2.33 -7.34 -5.60
CA THR A 45 3.08 -6.18 -6.11
C THR A 45 2.20 -4.95 -6.30
N ALA A 46 0.97 -5.11 -6.82
CA ALA A 46 0.00 -4.02 -6.92
C ALA A 46 -0.38 -3.44 -5.55
N MET A 47 -0.61 -4.31 -4.55
CA MET A 47 -0.89 -3.87 -3.18
C MET A 47 0.29 -3.12 -2.55
N LEU A 48 1.52 -3.60 -2.75
CA LEU A 48 2.73 -2.94 -2.25
C LEU A 48 2.88 -1.53 -2.83
N LYS A 49 2.67 -1.37 -4.15
CA LYS A 49 2.71 -0.05 -4.80
C LYS A 49 1.66 0.90 -4.22
N ASN A 50 0.43 0.44 -4.05
CA ASN A 50 -0.62 1.27 -3.46
C ASN A 50 -0.30 1.63 -2.00
N SER A 51 0.33 0.72 -1.26
CA SER A 51 0.72 0.93 0.13
C SER A 51 1.85 1.96 0.25
N SER A 52 2.85 1.93 -0.65
CA SER A 52 3.90 2.96 -0.70
C SER A 52 3.34 4.33 -1.06
N ASP A 53 2.45 4.41 -2.06
CA ASP A 53 1.83 5.66 -2.48
C ASP A 53 0.98 6.27 -1.34
N ASN A 54 0.21 5.44 -0.63
CA ASN A 54 -0.55 5.84 0.55
C ASN A 54 0.36 6.31 1.70
N ARG A 55 1.50 5.65 1.90
CA ARG A 55 2.47 6.03 2.92
C ARG A 55 3.02 7.44 2.67
N TYR A 56 3.48 7.75 1.46
CA TYR A 56 3.98 9.09 1.14
C TYR A 56 2.93 10.18 1.36
N ARG A 57 1.68 9.89 0.99
CA ARG A 57 0.56 10.82 1.24
C ARG A 57 0.32 11.03 2.73
N ALA A 58 0.39 9.97 3.54
CA ALA A 58 0.21 10.07 4.98
C ALA A 58 1.37 10.84 5.65
N GLU A 59 2.61 10.58 5.25
CA GLU A 59 3.79 11.32 5.71
C GLU A 59 3.71 12.80 5.33
N ALA A 60 3.33 13.12 4.09
CA ALA A 60 3.12 14.50 3.66
C ALA A 60 2.02 15.21 4.45
N GLN A 61 0.92 14.53 4.76
CA GLN A 61 -0.17 15.06 5.59
C GLN A 61 0.31 15.32 7.03
N LEU A 62 1.11 14.43 7.59
CA LEU A 62 1.68 14.61 8.92
C LEU A 62 2.63 15.81 8.96
N ILE A 63 3.49 15.97 7.95
CA ILE A 63 4.39 17.12 7.81
C ILE A 63 3.57 18.41 7.70
N ALA A 64 2.57 18.45 6.80
CA ALA A 64 1.74 19.64 6.61
C ALA A 64 1.07 20.09 7.91
N GLN A 65 0.48 19.15 8.66
CA GLN A 65 -0.17 19.44 9.94
C GLN A 65 0.81 19.85 11.04
N THR A 66 1.97 19.21 11.12
CA THR A 66 3.00 19.55 12.12
C THR A 66 3.53 20.96 11.87
N GLN A 67 3.81 21.31 10.61
CA GLN A 67 4.28 22.63 10.24
C GLN A 67 3.20 23.71 10.44
N LEU A 68 1.93 23.37 10.16
CA LEU A 68 0.81 24.25 10.45
C LEU A 68 0.69 24.52 11.96
N ALA A 69 0.78 23.48 12.79
CA ALA A 69 0.71 23.60 14.24
C ALA A 69 1.86 24.43 14.82
N ASN A 70 3.09 24.18 14.38
CA ASN A 70 4.27 24.93 14.82
C ASN A 70 4.19 26.41 14.45
N MET A 71 3.69 26.71 13.26
CA MET A 71 3.48 28.08 12.80
C MET A 71 2.38 28.79 13.60
N MET A 72 1.28 28.09 13.93
CA MET A 72 0.26 28.64 14.83
C MET A 72 0.81 28.87 16.24
N ALA A 73 1.63 27.95 16.76
CA ALA A 73 2.28 28.09 18.06
C ALA A 73 3.28 29.26 18.10
N SER A 74 3.84 29.64 16.94
CA SER A 74 4.75 30.79 16.83
C SER A 74 4.03 32.14 16.86
N GLY A 75 2.70 32.18 16.68
CA GLY A 75 1.90 33.41 16.75
C GLY A 75 2.45 34.53 15.84
N SER A 76 2.82 35.67 16.44
CA SER A 76 3.38 36.82 15.73
C SER A 76 4.74 36.54 15.06
N ASP A 77 5.48 35.53 15.53
CA ASP A 77 6.79 35.15 14.99
C ASP A 77 6.71 34.11 13.85
N ALA A 78 5.50 33.84 13.34
CA ALA A 78 5.28 32.89 12.24
C ALA A 78 6.16 33.17 11.00
N ALA A 79 6.43 34.45 10.68
CA ALA A 79 7.33 34.80 9.58
C ALA A 79 8.78 34.32 9.82
N THR A 80 9.28 34.47 11.04
CA THR A 80 10.58 33.98 11.47
C THR A 80 10.62 32.45 11.38
N TYR A 81 9.58 31.78 11.87
CA TYR A 81 9.45 30.32 11.75
C TYR A 81 9.56 29.85 10.29
N VAL A 82 8.78 30.43 9.37
CA VAL A 82 8.77 30.06 7.94
C VAL A 82 10.15 30.20 7.28
N SER A 83 10.95 31.18 7.71
CA SER A 83 12.31 31.37 7.21
C SER A 83 13.32 30.37 7.77
N GLN A 84 13.11 29.88 9.00
CA GLN A 84 14.00 28.95 9.69
C GLN A 84 13.68 27.47 9.43
N VAL A 85 12.51 27.17 8.86
CA VAL A 85 12.13 25.79 8.52
C VAL A 85 13.14 25.17 7.54
N ASP A 86 13.76 24.08 7.98
CA ASP A 86 14.68 23.29 7.18
C ASP A 86 13.91 22.46 6.14
N ARG A 87 13.79 23.01 4.93
CA ARG A 87 13.13 22.37 3.79
C ARG A 87 13.90 21.15 3.26
N SER A 88 15.19 20.98 3.61
CA SER A 88 15.99 19.83 3.17
C SER A 88 15.51 18.53 3.82
N ARG A 89 14.97 18.60 5.04
CA ARG A 89 14.40 17.43 5.75
C ARG A 89 13.23 16.81 5.00
N ILE A 90 12.48 17.63 4.27
CA ILE A 90 11.28 17.22 3.54
C ILE A 90 11.68 16.50 2.26
N GLN A 91 12.77 16.93 1.62
CA GLN A 91 13.38 16.20 0.50
C GLN A 91 13.98 14.85 0.92
N ALA A 92 14.43 14.73 2.18
CA ALA A 92 14.92 13.47 2.72
C ALA A 92 13.79 12.48 3.10
N GLN A 93 12.60 12.99 3.44
CA GLN A 93 11.45 12.17 3.84
C GLN A 93 10.51 11.86 2.66
N LEU A 94 10.38 12.78 1.72
CA LEU A 94 9.50 12.65 0.55
C LEU A 94 10.32 12.75 -0.75
N PRO A 95 10.10 11.84 -1.71
CA PRO A 95 10.73 11.95 -3.03
C PRO A 95 10.39 13.29 -3.68
N ASN A 96 11.41 14.08 -4.06
CA ASN A 96 11.24 15.45 -4.59
C ASN A 96 10.30 16.32 -3.73
N GLY A 97 10.41 16.17 -2.40
CA GLY A 97 9.57 16.89 -1.44
C GLY A 97 9.70 18.41 -1.54
N SER A 98 8.57 19.11 -1.52
CA SER A 98 8.50 20.57 -1.46
C SER A 98 7.58 21.02 -0.34
N LEU A 99 7.87 22.19 0.24
CA LEU A 99 7.06 22.80 1.28
C LEU A 99 6.89 24.28 0.99
N THR A 100 5.64 24.70 0.92
CA THR A 100 5.24 26.08 0.70
C THR A 100 4.27 26.52 1.79
N PHE A 101 4.44 27.76 2.23
CA PHE A 101 3.54 28.43 3.16
C PHE A 101 2.85 29.53 2.38
N SER A 102 1.53 29.57 2.45
CA SER A 102 0.74 30.60 1.81
C SER A 102 -0.25 31.17 2.81
N ALA A 103 -0.14 32.48 3.04
CA ALA A 103 -1.12 33.26 3.77
C ALA A 103 -1.79 34.17 2.75
N ILE A 104 -2.91 33.73 2.20
CA ILE A 104 -3.63 34.50 1.19
C ILE A 104 -4.91 35.00 1.84
N THR A 105 -4.80 36.17 2.47
CA THR A 105 -5.91 37.02 2.98
C THR A 105 -6.79 36.45 4.11
N ASN A 106 -7.28 37.35 4.97
CA ASN A 106 -8.32 37.09 5.99
C ASN A 106 -8.01 35.98 7.01
N SER A 107 -6.83 36.05 7.63
CA SER A 107 -6.45 35.21 8.78
C SER A 107 -6.35 33.70 8.52
N MET A 108 -6.47 33.20 7.29
CA MET A 108 -6.24 31.77 7.01
C MET A 108 -4.79 31.53 6.61
N ILE A 109 -4.16 30.54 7.24
CA ILE A 109 -2.84 30.07 6.86
C ILE A 109 -2.94 28.69 6.24
N THR A 110 -2.33 28.53 5.08
CA THR A 110 -2.28 27.27 4.32
C THR A 110 -0.84 26.80 4.20
N VAL A 111 -0.58 25.58 4.68
CA VAL A 111 0.68 24.87 4.48
C VAL A 111 0.46 23.83 3.40
N THR A 112 1.24 23.87 2.33
CA THR A 112 1.17 22.90 1.24
C THR A 112 2.47 22.12 1.14
N VAL A 113 2.35 20.80 1.18
CA VAL A 113 3.44 19.84 1.01
C VAL A 113 3.26 19.12 -0.32
N GLY A 114 4.25 19.21 -1.19
CA GLY A 114 4.29 18.49 -2.46
C GLY A 114 5.32 17.35 -2.43
N TRP A 115 5.07 16.29 -3.19
CA TRP A 115 6.04 15.22 -3.44
C TRP A 115 5.85 14.64 -4.84
N GLN A 116 6.91 14.08 -5.40
CA GLN A 116 6.89 13.42 -6.70
C GLN A 116 7.85 12.23 -6.69
N VAL A 117 7.30 11.03 -6.80
CA VAL A 117 8.09 9.81 -6.99
C VAL A 117 8.85 9.91 -8.33
N PRO A 118 10.12 9.48 -8.43
CA PRO A 118 10.87 9.56 -9.68
C PRO A 118 10.12 8.88 -10.84
N GLY A 119 9.84 9.64 -11.90
CA GLY A 119 9.05 9.16 -13.06
C GLY A 119 7.52 9.15 -12.87
N GLY A 120 7.01 9.61 -11.71
CA GLY A 120 5.58 9.74 -11.44
C GLY A 120 5.04 11.17 -11.62
N ASN A 121 3.74 11.35 -11.43
CA ASN A 121 3.09 12.67 -11.43
C ASN A 121 3.32 13.39 -10.09
N PRO A 122 3.39 14.73 -10.09
CA PRO A 122 3.47 15.51 -8.85
C PRO A 122 2.17 15.39 -8.05
N HIS A 123 2.32 15.21 -6.74
CA HIS A 123 1.23 15.14 -5.76
C HIS A 123 1.41 16.23 -4.71
N GLN A 124 0.29 16.67 -4.12
CA GLN A 124 0.30 17.68 -3.07
C GLN A 124 -0.82 17.45 -2.06
N VAL A 125 -0.57 17.85 -0.82
CA VAL A 125 -1.57 17.94 0.26
C VAL A 125 -1.42 19.26 0.98
N SER A 126 -2.54 19.82 1.40
CA SER A 126 -2.60 21.11 2.08
C SER A 126 -3.31 20.98 3.42
N ALA A 127 -2.79 21.66 4.43
CA ALA A 127 -3.42 21.84 5.72
C ALA A 127 -3.67 23.34 5.92
N SER A 128 -4.90 23.71 6.27
CA SER A 128 -5.29 25.10 6.47
C SER A 128 -5.91 25.31 7.84
N SER A 129 -5.61 26.43 8.48
CA SER A 129 -6.28 26.87 9.72
C SER A 129 -6.54 28.37 9.69
N TYR A 130 -7.58 28.79 10.41
CA TYR A 130 -7.84 30.21 10.69
C TYR A 130 -7.08 30.61 11.95
N LEU A 131 -6.31 31.69 11.86
CA LEU A 131 -5.74 32.40 12.97
C LEU A 131 -6.87 33.22 13.61
N PHE A 132 -7.37 32.77 14.76
CA PHE A 132 -8.33 33.53 15.53
C PHE A 132 -7.61 34.76 16.09
N ASP A 133 -7.83 35.90 15.45
CA ASP A 133 -7.53 37.19 16.04
C ASP A 133 -8.46 37.37 17.24
N VAL A 134 -7.91 37.40 18.45
CA VAL A 134 -8.69 37.67 19.66
C VAL A 134 -8.98 39.17 19.63
N MET A 135 -10.20 39.56 19.23
CA MET A 135 -10.62 40.96 19.30
C MET A 135 -10.48 41.48 20.74
N PRO A 136 -9.94 42.69 20.95
CA PRO A 136 -9.75 43.29 22.28
C PRO A 136 -11.07 43.65 22.96
#